data_AF-A0AAU8K6P5-F1
#
_entry.id   AF-A0AAU8K6P5-F1
#
_cell.length_a   1.000
_cell.length_b   1.000
_cell.length_c   1.000
_cell.angle_alpha   90.00
_cell.angle_beta   90.00
_cell.angle_gamma   90.00
#
_symmetry.space_group_name_H-M   'P 1'
#
loop_
_entity.id
_entity.type
_entity.pdbx_description
1 polymer ?
#
loop_
_entity_poly.entity_id
_entity_poly.type
_entity_poly.pdbx_seq_one_letter_code
_entity_poly.pdbx_strand_id
1 'polypeptide(L)'
;MRTGVVPDLIVWIDHVPEAIDRLGEEHLPDDVRLDFSLESLAHLEAALLGHFTMEGPVEPGSGFVNDAMAYLGEVLLTVAGGGWGWDTAPVGEVEGHPVVVPDAALALAPVAPMLLIGQALSGRTGDEFSAAAGRLGEAVAGLRKERPGWEPVKDHTPGVDPEPEVPEHPWLAGWLAERKRAFPTWVQETGQVEGIWDFSASSLDVLERLAKERVWSEDRFEAAAPGLFLQGAAWYVGEVARRARGAAWAYMDPEEHDSTWAGEPYMTQPGVRDGNIASPMAELYAAAVMAQEGESGVLRERLSWYEQS
;
A
#
# COMPACT_ATOMS: atom_id res chain seq x y z
N MET A 1 28.90 5.38 -14.42
CA MET A 1 29.22 6.37 -13.37
C MET A 1 27.98 6.40 -12.49
N ARG A 2 28.04 5.94 -11.23
CA ARG A 2 26.86 5.85 -10.36
C ARG A 2 26.43 7.29 -10.02
N THR A 3 25.29 7.70 -10.54
CA THR A 3 24.65 9.00 -10.35
C THR A 3 24.23 9.14 -8.88
N GLY A 4 24.67 10.22 -8.24
CA GLY A 4 24.08 10.61 -6.96
C GLY A 4 22.62 11.00 -7.20
N VAL A 5 21.72 10.50 -6.36
CA VAL A 5 20.30 10.84 -6.43
C VAL A 5 20.16 12.35 -6.19
N VAL A 6 19.41 13.03 -7.06
CA VAL A 6 19.16 14.47 -6.94
C VAL A 6 18.20 14.67 -5.77
N PRO A 7 18.49 15.53 -4.77
CA PRO A 7 17.62 15.74 -3.61
C PRO A 7 16.17 16.05 -3.97
N ASP A 8 15.95 16.87 -5.01
CA ASP A 8 14.63 17.27 -5.47
C ASP A 8 13.81 16.10 -6.05
N LEU A 9 14.49 15.08 -6.61
CA LEU A 9 13.83 13.87 -7.09
C LEU A 9 13.24 13.04 -5.94
N ILE A 10 13.98 12.91 -4.83
CA ILE A 10 13.51 12.18 -3.64
C ILE A 10 12.29 12.89 -3.08
N VAL A 11 12.41 14.21 -2.89
CA VAL A 11 11.30 15.04 -2.42
C VAL A 11 10.09 14.88 -3.33
N TRP A 12 10.26 14.93 -4.65
CA TRP A 12 9.15 14.71 -5.58
C TRP A 12 8.49 13.34 -5.39
N ILE A 13 9.27 12.25 -5.41
CA ILE A 13 8.75 10.89 -5.27
C ILE A 13 7.96 10.73 -3.97
N ASP A 14 8.46 11.26 -2.85
CA ASP A 14 7.78 11.21 -1.55
C ASP A 14 6.43 11.96 -1.57
N HIS A 15 6.27 12.97 -2.44
CA HIS A 15 5.03 13.76 -2.57
C HIS A 15 4.03 13.17 -3.58
N VAL A 16 4.44 12.23 -4.45
CA VAL A 16 3.56 11.67 -5.50
C VAL A 16 2.26 11.07 -4.92
N PRO A 17 2.27 10.26 -3.84
CA PRO A 17 1.05 9.66 -3.31
C PRO A 17 0.04 10.70 -2.85
N GLU A 18 0.49 11.69 -2.08
CA GLU A 18 -0.36 12.77 -1.56
C GLU A 18 -0.89 13.66 -2.69
N ALA A 19 -0.09 13.87 -3.72
CA ALA A 19 -0.48 14.63 -4.90
C ALA A 19 -1.61 13.93 -5.68
N ILE A 20 -1.55 12.61 -5.80
CA ILE A 20 -2.61 11.82 -6.45
C ILE A 20 -3.89 11.83 -5.61
N ASP A 21 -3.79 11.81 -4.28
CA ASP A 21 -4.96 11.91 -3.40
C ASP A 21 -5.66 13.26 -3.53
N ARG A 22 -4.90 14.36 -3.41
CA ARG A 22 -5.45 15.70 -3.62
C ARG A 22 -6.03 15.88 -5.01
N LEU A 23 -5.44 15.27 -6.04
CA LEU A 23 -6.01 15.28 -7.38
C LEU A 23 -7.44 14.72 -7.38
N GLY A 24 -7.64 13.55 -6.76
CA GLY A 24 -8.94 12.90 -6.68
C GLY A 24 -9.94 13.65 -5.80
N GLU A 25 -9.48 14.17 -4.67
CA GLU A 25 -10.35 14.79 -3.65
C GLU A 25 -10.70 16.25 -3.93
N GLU A 26 -9.75 17.04 -4.46
CA GLU A 26 -9.88 18.49 -4.56
C GLU A 26 -10.10 19.00 -5.98
N HIS A 27 -9.72 18.21 -6.99
CA HIS A 27 -9.61 18.71 -8.37
C HIS A 27 -10.50 18.00 -9.38
N LEU A 28 -10.91 16.76 -9.10
CA LEU A 28 -11.71 15.96 -10.00
C LEU A 28 -13.17 15.80 -9.52
N PRO A 29 -14.13 15.70 -10.45
CA PRO A 29 -15.50 15.31 -10.11
C PRO A 29 -15.58 13.91 -9.49
N ASP A 30 -16.55 13.69 -8.59
CA ASP A 30 -16.77 12.41 -7.87
C ASP A 30 -16.94 11.17 -8.78
N ASP A 31 -17.36 11.37 -10.04
CA ASP A 31 -17.56 10.29 -11.01
C ASP A 31 -16.28 9.91 -11.78
N VAL A 32 -15.22 10.72 -11.70
CA VAL A 32 -13.92 10.43 -12.31
C VAL A 32 -13.13 9.51 -11.39
N ARG A 33 -12.74 8.34 -11.92
CA ARG A 33 -11.91 7.37 -11.20
C ARG A 33 -10.44 7.47 -11.63
N LEU A 34 -9.57 7.61 -10.65
CA LEU A 34 -8.12 7.54 -10.82
C LEU A 34 -7.64 6.09 -10.68
N ASP A 35 -7.79 5.29 -11.74
CA ASP A 35 -7.49 3.85 -11.74
C ASP A 35 -6.21 3.47 -12.50
N PHE A 36 -5.39 4.46 -12.80
CA PHE A 36 -4.17 4.40 -13.61
C PHE A 36 -4.36 3.79 -15.01
N SER A 37 -5.58 3.76 -15.53
CA SER A 37 -5.86 3.29 -16.88
C SER A 37 -5.51 4.33 -17.95
N LEU A 38 -5.44 3.89 -19.21
CA LEU A 38 -5.32 4.83 -20.34
C LEU A 38 -6.60 5.68 -20.54
N GLU A 39 -7.74 5.18 -20.06
CA GLU A 39 -9.03 5.86 -20.18
C GLU A 39 -9.14 7.03 -19.19
N SER A 40 -8.54 6.91 -18.01
CA SER A 40 -8.52 8.00 -17.02
C SER A 40 -7.76 9.23 -17.51
N LEU A 41 -6.81 9.08 -18.44
CA LEU A 41 -6.08 10.22 -19.04
C LEU A 41 -7.00 11.19 -19.77
N ALA A 42 -8.01 10.69 -20.48
CA ALA A 42 -8.96 11.54 -21.18
C ALA A 42 -9.81 12.36 -20.19
N HIS A 43 -10.17 11.76 -19.05
CA HIS A 43 -10.90 12.43 -17.98
C HIS A 43 -10.04 13.50 -17.29
N LEU A 44 -8.77 13.19 -17.01
CA LEU A 44 -7.82 14.15 -16.46
C LEU A 44 -7.62 15.36 -17.39
N GLU A 45 -7.42 15.11 -18.68
CA GLU A 45 -7.23 16.19 -19.67
C GLU A 45 -8.48 17.06 -19.77
N ALA A 46 -9.68 16.45 -19.82
CA ALA A 46 -10.94 17.18 -19.84
C ALA A 46 -11.11 18.06 -18.59
N ALA A 47 -10.74 17.56 -17.40
CA ALA A 47 -10.79 18.33 -16.15
C ALA A 47 -9.83 19.53 -16.17
N LEU A 48 -8.58 19.35 -16.61
CA LEU A 48 -7.62 20.45 -16.77
C LEU A 48 -8.12 21.49 -17.76
N LEU A 49 -8.63 21.07 -18.92
CA LEU A 49 -9.17 21.97 -19.94
C LEU A 49 -10.42 22.74 -19.46
N GLY A 50 -11.22 22.11 -18.60
CA GLY A 50 -12.39 22.73 -17.97
C GLY A 50 -12.03 23.74 -16.89
N HIS A 51 -11.00 23.45 -16.08
CA HIS A 51 -10.53 24.32 -15.01
C HIS A 51 -9.81 25.56 -15.55
N PHE A 52 -8.85 25.36 -16.45
CA PHE A 52 -8.12 26.43 -17.12
C PHE A 52 -8.93 26.91 -18.33
N THR A 53 -9.99 27.68 -18.07
CA THR A 53 -10.69 28.47 -19.10
C THR A 53 -9.79 29.61 -19.61
N MET A 54 -10.09 30.19 -20.78
CA MET A 54 -9.21 31.13 -21.52
C MET A 54 -8.74 32.40 -20.76
N GLU A 55 -9.14 32.62 -19.52
CA GLU A 55 -8.77 33.80 -18.74
C GLU A 55 -7.74 33.47 -17.64
N GLY A 56 -6.47 33.52 -18.01
CA GLY A 56 -5.34 33.62 -17.07
C GLY A 56 -4.16 32.71 -17.44
N PRO A 57 -2.91 33.16 -17.24
CA PRO A 57 -1.75 32.28 -17.38
C PRO A 57 -1.85 31.13 -16.38
N VAL A 58 -1.48 29.92 -16.81
CA VAL A 58 -1.24 28.79 -15.91
C VAL A 58 -0.07 29.19 -15.04
N GLU A 59 -0.31 29.41 -13.74
CA GLU A 59 0.79 29.65 -12.81
C GLU A 59 1.59 28.34 -12.65
N PRO A 60 2.88 28.32 -13.03
CA PRO A 60 3.75 27.19 -12.76
C PRO A 60 3.73 26.92 -11.25
N GLY A 61 3.45 25.67 -10.86
CA GLY A 61 3.32 25.29 -9.45
C GLY A 61 1.91 25.48 -8.85
N SER A 62 0.88 25.74 -9.65
CA SER A 62 -0.50 25.57 -9.17
C SER A 62 -0.70 24.13 -8.67
N GLY A 63 -1.38 23.96 -7.54
CA GLY A 63 -1.60 22.65 -6.91
C GLY A 63 -2.14 21.62 -7.90
N PHE A 64 -3.14 22.01 -8.70
CA PHE A 64 -3.74 21.13 -9.70
C PHE A 64 -2.76 20.69 -10.79
N VAL A 65 -1.88 21.58 -11.29
CA VAL A 65 -0.89 21.16 -12.30
C VAL A 65 0.11 20.17 -11.70
N ASN A 66 0.59 20.40 -10.48
CA ASN A 66 1.52 19.49 -9.83
C ASN A 66 0.88 18.12 -9.56
N ASP A 67 -0.35 18.12 -9.06
CA ASP A 67 -1.11 16.91 -8.74
C ASP A 67 -1.46 16.13 -10.02
N ALA A 68 -1.80 16.83 -11.11
CA ALA A 68 -1.99 16.22 -12.43
C ALA A 68 -0.68 15.68 -13.03
N MET A 69 0.47 16.34 -12.80
CA MET A 69 1.77 15.85 -13.25
C MET A 69 2.13 14.52 -12.60
N ALA A 70 1.88 14.38 -11.29
CA ALA A 70 2.10 13.14 -10.55
C ALA A 70 1.30 12.00 -11.16
N TYR A 71 -0.03 12.16 -11.30
CA TYR A 71 -0.88 11.12 -11.87
C TYR A 71 -0.55 10.80 -13.33
N LEU A 72 -0.39 11.82 -14.18
CA LEU A 72 -0.04 11.61 -15.59
C LEU A 72 1.27 10.85 -15.72
N GLY A 73 2.28 11.20 -14.93
CA GLY A 73 3.57 10.51 -14.97
C GLY A 73 3.46 9.04 -14.52
N GLU A 74 2.70 8.76 -13.46
CA GLU A 74 2.43 7.39 -13.01
C GLU A 74 1.79 6.55 -14.12
N VAL A 75 0.76 7.07 -14.81
CA VAL A 75 0.14 6.35 -15.93
C VAL A 75 1.15 6.11 -17.05
N LEU A 76 1.99 7.09 -17.41
CA LEU A 76 3.02 6.90 -18.44
C LEU A 76 4.06 5.84 -18.02
N LEU A 77 4.43 5.79 -16.74
CA LEU A 77 5.32 4.77 -16.18
C LEU A 77 4.69 3.37 -16.21
N THR A 78 3.39 3.22 -15.99
CA THR A 78 2.71 1.92 -16.16
C THR A 78 2.77 1.40 -17.59
N VAL A 79 2.83 2.30 -18.59
CA VAL A 79 2.91 1.94 -20.00
C VAL A 79 4.34 1.59 -20.40
N ALA A 80 5.30 2.43 -20.04
CA ALA A 80 6.66 2.39 -20.59
C ALA A 80 7.73 1.83 -19.64
N GLY A 81 7.37 1.53 -18.39
CA GLY A 81 8.34 1.23 -17.34
C GLY A 81 9.28 2.40 -17.07
N GLY A 82 10.45 2.09 -16.54
CA GLY A 82 11.43 3.07 -16.07
C GLY A 82 10.98 3.74 -14.79
N GLY A 83 11.39 4.98 -14.54
CA GLY A 83 11.16 5.64 -13.26
C GLY A 83 11.07 7.15 -13.38
N TRP A 84 10.80 7.79 -12.25
CA TRP A 84 10.90 9.23 -12.15
C TRP A 84 12.36 9.69 -12.28
N GLY A 85 12.54 10.78 -13.01
CA GLY A 85 13.79 11.53 -13.08
C GLY A 85 13.55 13.00 -12.78
N TRP A 86 14.65 13.74 -12.65
CA TRP A 86 14.63 15.18 -12.48
C TRP A 86 15.42 15.83 -13.61
N ASP A 87 14.74 16.67 -14.40
CA ASP A 87 15.40 17.53 -15.37
C ASP A 87 15.71 18.86 -14.70
N THR A 88 16.94 19.34 -14.80
CA THR A 88 17.36 20.64 -14.25
C THR A 88 17.10 21.80 -15.22
N ALA A 89 16.65 21.51 -16.44
CA ALA A 89 16.26 22.54 -17.39
C ALA A 89 15.09 23.36 -16.82
N PRO A 90 15.15 24.70 -16.86
CA PRO A 90 14.06 25.52 -16.36
C PRO A 90 12.84 25.45 -17.30
N VAL A 91 11.64 25.42 -16.70
CA VAL A 91 10.37 25.58 -17.42
C VAL A 91 9.65 26.79 -16.87
N GLY A 92 9.59 27.85 -17.67
CA GLY A 92 9.13 29.16 -17.20
C GLY A 92 10.09 29.74 -16.16
N GLU A 93 9.56 30.05 -14.98
CA GLU A 93 10.34 30.55 -13.83
C GLU A 93 10.75 29.44 -12.84
N VAL A 94 10.33 28.19 -13.07
CA VAL A 94 10.62 27.06 -12.17
C VAL A 94 11.95 26.41 -12.55
N GLU A 95 12.86 26.31 -11.59
CA GLU A 95 14.13 25.60 -11.73
C GLU A 95 13.92 24.09 -11.59
N GLY A 96 14.06 23.40 -12.71
CA GLY A 96 13.92 21.96 -12.81
C GLY A 96 12.48 21.44 -12.63
N HIS A 97 12.25 20.22 -13.08
CA HIS A 97 10.94 19.59 -13.01
C HIS A 97 11.06 18.06 -13.06
N PRO A 98 10.07 17.34 -12.50
CA PRO A 98 10.02 15.89 -12.64
C PRO A 98 9.76 15.50 -14.09
N VAL A 99 10.36 14.38 -14.50
CA VAL A 99 10.19 13.76 -15.81
C VAL A 99 9.97 12.27 -15.64
N VAL A 100 9.20 11.68 -16.54
CA VAL A 100 9.13 10.23 -16.71
C VAL A 100 10.32 9.81 -17.57
N VAL A 101 11.18 8.95 -17.05
CA VAL A 101 12.27 8.33 -17.80
C VAL A 101 11.83 6.92 -18.18
N PRO A 102 11.46 6.65 -19.45
CA PRO A 102 11.02 5.32 -19.87
C PRO A 102 12.09 4.24 -19.64
N ASP A 103 11.67 2.96 -19.64
CA ASP A 103 12.60 1.83 -19.55
C ASP A 103 13.78 2.00 -20.51
N ALA A 104 15.00 1.87 -19.99
CA ALA A 104 16.22 2.13 -20.75
C ALA A 104 16.33 1.29 -22.02
N ALA A 105 15.69 0.12 -22.08
CA ALA A 105 15.65 -0.73 -23.27
C ALA A 105 14.90 -0.09 -24.45
N LEU A 106 13.97 0.84 -24.19
CA LEU A 106 13.24 1.59 -25.21
C LEU A 106 14.09 2.69 -25.87
N ALA A 107 15.17 3.13 -25.22
CA ALA A 107 16.06 4.20 -25.68
C ALA A 107 15.31 5.49 -26.09
N LEU A 108 14.24 5.82 -25.37
CA LEU A 108 13.44 7.03 -25.57
C LEU A 108 13.97 8.18 -24.71
N ALA A 109 13.70 9.41 -25.16
CA ALA A 109 13.93 10.59 -24.35
C ALA A 109 12.95 10.65 -23.16
N PRO A 110 13.35 11.27 -22.03
CA PRO A 110 12.43 11.54 -20.94
C PRO A 110 11.22 12.36 -21.41
N VAL A 111 10.05 12.07 -20.83
CA VAL A 111 8.80 12.77 -21.08
C VAL A 111 8.53 13.67 -19.88
N ALA A 112 8.38 14.98 -20.11
CA ALA A 112 8.05 15.93 -19.05
C ALA A 112 6.53 16.11 -18.96
N PRO A 113 5.85 15.63 -17.90
CA PRO A 113 4.40 15.80 -17.74
C PRO A 113 3.97 17.27 -17.80
N MET A 114 4.80 18.18 -17.26
CA MET A 114 4.56 19.63 -17.32
C MET A 114 4.43 20.16 -18.76
N LEU A 115 5.27 19.68 -19.68
CA LEU A 115 5.23 20.09 -21.08
C LEU A 115 4.02 19.50 -21.80
N LEU A 116 3.61 18.28 -21.47
CA LEU A 116 2.38 17.67 -22.00
C LEU A 116 1.14 18.47 -21.55
N ILE A 117 1.06 18.84 -20.28
CA ILE A 117 -0.02 19.69 -19.77
C ILE A 117 -0.02 21.05 -20.47
N GLY A 118 1.16 21.67 -20.65
CA GLY A 118 1.27 22.93 -21.40
C GLY A 118 0.80 22.80 -22.86
N GLN A 119 1.10 21.67 -23.51
CA GLN A 119 0.63 21.36 -24.86
C GLN A 119 -0.89 21.18 -24.90
N ALA A 120 -1.45 20.38 -23.99
CA ALA A 120 -2.89 20.16 -23.87
C ALA A 120 -3.65 21.48 -23.66
N LEU A 121 -3.19 22.32 -22.73
CA LEU A 121 -3.84 23.60 -22.44
C LEU A 121 -3.75 24.60 -23.60
N SER A 122 -2.67 24.55 -24.39
CA SER A 122 -2.48 25.42 -25.56
C SER A 122 -3.27 24.93 -26.77
N GLY A 123 -3.23 23.62 -27.06
CA GLY A 123 -3.85 23.01 -28.24
C GLY A 123 -5.34 22.74 -28.04
N ARG A 124 -5.76 22.43 -26.81
CA ARG A 124 -7.13 22.14 -26.39
C ARG A 124 -7.82 21.07 -27.24
N THR A 125 -7.06 20.08 -27.71
CA THR A 125 -7.57 18.98 -28.54
C THR A 125 -8.33 17.95 -27.71
N GLY A 126 -7.95 17.77 -26.44
CA GLY A 126 -8.55 16.81 -25.52
C GLY A 126 -8.02 15.38 -25.70
N ASP A 127 -6.89 15.22 -26.37
CA ASP A 127 -6.26 13.92 -26.66
C ASP A 127 -4.74 13.91 -26.52
N GLU A 128 -4.10 14.99 -26.03
CA GLU A 128 -2.64 15.07 -25.93
C GLU A 128 -2.06 14.01 -24.99
N PHE A 129 -2.72 13.73 -23.86
CA PHE A 129 -2.24 12.74 -22.89
C PHE A 129 -2.37 11.32 -23.43
N SER A 130 -3.54 10.99 -24.00
CA SER A 130 -3.77 9.70 -24.64
C SER A 130 -2.83 9.49 -25.85
N ALA A 131 -2.55 10.54 -26.62
CA ALA A 131 -1.59 10.48 -27.72
C ALA A 131 -0.15 10.24 -27.22
N ALA A 132 0.25 10.86 -26.11
CA ALA A 132 1.55 10.61 -25.49
C ALA A 132 1.68 9.17 -25.00
N ALA A 133 0.68 8.67 -24.28
CA ALA A 133 0.65 7.27 -23.83
C ALA A 133 0.62 6.29 -25.00
N GLY A 134 -0.11 6.61 -26.07
CA GLY A 134 -0.15 5.82 -27.31
C GLY A 134 1.22 5.68 -27.97
N ARG A 135 1.99 6.78 -28.07
CA ARG A 135 3.36 6.74 -28.62
C ARG A 135 4.29 5.85 -27.79
N LEU A 136 4.19 5.89 -26.46
CA LEU A 136 4.95 5.00 -25.59
C LEU A 136 4.53 3.53 -25.77
N GLY A 137 3.22 3.27 -25.84
CA GLY A 137 2.68 1.92 -26.07
C GLY A 137 3.10 1.34 -27.42
N GLU A 138 3.18 2.16 -28.47
CA GLU A 138 3.70 1.76 -29.78
C GLU A 138 5.17 1.37 -29.72
N ALA A 139 6.00 2.12 -29.00
CA ALA A 139 7.41 1.80 -28.81
C ALA A 139 7.60 0.46 -28.05
N VAL A 140 6.83 0.26 -26.96
CA VAL A 140 6.81 -1.00 -26.21
C VAL A 140 6.37 -2.17 -27.09
N ALA A 141 5.29 -2.00 -27.86
CA ALA A 141 4.82 -3.03 -28.78
C ALA A 141 5.84 -3.33 -29.89
N GLY A 142 6.58 -2.32 -30.36
CA GLY A 142 7.70 -2.48 -31.28
C GLY A 142 8.81 -3.35 -30.70
N LEU A 143 9.28 -3.02 -29.49
CA LEU A 143 10.35 -3.77 -28.85
C LEU A 143 9.93 -5.20 -28.48
N ARG A 144 8.69 -5.42 -28.02
CA ARG A 144 8.15 -6.78 -27.78
C ARG A 144 8.15 -7.65 -29.04
N LYS A 145 7.92 -7.08 -30.22
CA LYS A 145 8.00 -7.82 -31.50
C LYS A 145 9.44 -8.24 -31.81
N GLU A 146 10.42 -7.40 -31.49
CA GLU A 146 11.85 -7.68 -31.69
C GLU A 146 12.42 -8.61 -30.62
N ARG A 147 11.90 -8.55 -29.39
CA ARG A 147 12.33 -9.32 -28.22
C ARG A 147 11.11 -9.97 -27.53
N PRO A 148 10.62 -11.11 -28.03
CA PRO A 148 9.50 -11.82 -27.41
C PRO A 148 9.80 -12.17 -25.94
N GLY A 149 8.86 -11.84 -25.05
CA GLY A 149 8.99 -12.08 -23.60
C GLY A 149 9.70 -10.97 -22.83
N TRP A 150 10.19 -9.92 -23.50
CA TRP A 150 10.57 -8.68 -22.81
C TRP A 150 9.33 -7.91 -22.38
N GLU A 151 9.38 -7.35 -21.18
CA GLU A 151 8.37 -6.47 -20.63
C GLU A 151 9.07 -5.23 -20.06
N PRO A 152 8.48 -4.02 -20.18
CA PRO A 152 9.03 -2.84 -19.53
C PRO A 152 8.95 -3.03 -18.01
N VAL A 153 10.00 -2.62 -17.31
CA VAL A 153 10.08 -2.71 -15.85
C VAL A 153 10.00 -1.31 -15.26
N LYS A 154 9.00 -1.06 -14.43
CA LYS A 154 8.81 0.18 -13.69
C LYS A 154 9.60 0.13 -12.36
N ASP A 155 10.31 1.20 -12.04
CA ASP A 155 10.88 1.46 -10.73
C ASP A 155 9.75 1.76 -9.74
N HIS A 156 9.77 1.10 -8.58
CA HIS A 156 8.72 1.20 -7.58
C HIS A 156 8.56 2.64 -7.08
N THR A 157 7.33 3.14 -7.09
CA THR A 157 6.93 4.42 -6.50
C THR A 157 6.23 4.17 -5.17
N PRO A 158 6.89 4.46 -4.03
CA PRO A 158 6.33 4.22 -2.70
C PRO A 158 4.96 4.86 -2.51
N GLY A 159 4.02 4.17 -1.89
CA GLY A 159 2.65 4.67 -1.64
C GLY A 159 1.74 4.76 -2.88
N VAL A 160 2.25 4.51 -4.09
CA VAL A 160 1.44 4.38 -5.32
C VAL A 160 1.38 2.94 -5.79
N ASP A 161 2.57 2.34 -5.98
CA ASP A 161 2.66 0.95 -6.39
C ASP A 161 2.38 0.04 -5.18
N PRO A 162 1.79 -1.15 -5.41
CA PRO A 162 1.71 -2.15 -4.36
C PRO A 162 3.10 -2.39 -3.78
N GLU A 163 3.20 -2.36 -2.45
CA GLU A 163 4.44 -2.70 -1.76
C GLU A 163 4.95 -4.04 -2.29
N PRO A 164 6.21 -4.13 -2.74
CA PRO A 164 6.77 -5.38 -3.21
C PRO A 164 6.58 -6.42 -2.09
N GLU A 165 6.13 -7.62 -2.47
CA GLU A 165 5.92 -8.72 -1.53
C GLU A 165 7.25 -9.01 -0.83
N VAL A 166 7.42 -8.48 0.39
CA VAL A 166 8.62 -8.71 1.19
C VAL A 166 8.66 -10.21 1.45
N PRO A 167 9.74 -10.91 1.06
CA PRO A 167 9.86 -12.34 1.33
C PRO A 167 9.61 -12.59 2.81
N GLU A 168 8.71 -13.52 3.11
CA GLU A 168 8.32 -13.86 4.48
C GLU A 168 9.57 -14.07 5.34
N HIS A 169 9.71 -13.26 6.39
CA HIS A 169 10.92 -13.29 7.23
C HIS A 169 11.15 -14.72 7.76
N PRO A 170 12.37 -15.29 7.69
CA PRO A 170 12.61 -16.70 8.02
C PRO A 170 12.14 -17.09 9.44
N TRP A 171 12.26 -16.17 10.39
CA TRP A 171 11.74 -16.37 11.74
C TRP A 171 10.21 -16.48 11.77
N LEU A 172 9.50 -15.62 11.04
CA LEU A 172 8.05 -15.62 10.95
C LEU A 172 7.54 -16.91 10.29
N ALA A 173 8.16 -17.30 9.17
CA ALA A 173 7.86 -18.55 8.49
C ALA A 173 8.03 -19.76 9.42
N GLY A 174 9.12 -19.79 10.21
CA GLY A 174 9.36 -20.81 11.22
C GLY A 174 8.32 -20.82 12.33
N TRP A 175 7.96 -19.65 12.86
CA TRP A 175 6.94 -19.49 13.89
C TRP A 175 5.57 -19.96 13.40
N LEU A 176 5.13 -19.52 12.21
CA LEU A 176 3.85 -19.92 11.61
C LEU A 176 3.78 -21.42 11.35
N ALA A 177 4.85 -22.02 10.81
CA ALA A 177 4.93 -23.46 10.59
C ALA A 177 4.81 -24.23 11.92
N GLU A 178 5.47 -23.75 12.97
CA GLU A 178 5.40 -24.36 14.29
C GLU A 178 4.00 -24.27 14.91
N ARG A 179 3.35 -23.11 14.85
CA ARG A 179 1.99 -22.92 15.36
C ARG A 179 0.97 -23.76 14.62
N LYS A 180 1.04 -23.79 13.28
CA LYS A 180 0.18 -24.65 12.47
C LYS A 180 0.35 -26.14 12.81
N ARG A 181 1.59 -26.58 13.06
CA ARG A 181 1.89 -27.95 13.47
C ARG A 181 1.37 -28.27 14.88
N ALA A 182 1.47 -27.32 15.81
CA ALA A 182 1.03 -27.49 17.20
C ALA A 182 -0.49 -27.37 17.39
N PHE A 183 -1.22 -26.82 16.41
CA PHE A 183 -2.64 -26.51 16.54
C PHE A 183 -3.53 -27.69 16.99
N PRO A 184 -3.39 -28.93 16.47
CA PRO A 184 -4.22 -30.04 16.94
C PRO A 184 -4.04 -30.34 18.44
N THR A 185 -2.82 -30.24 18.95
CA THR A 185 -2.53 -30.41 20.38
C THR A 185 -3.09 -29.25 21.19
N TRP A 186 -2.90 -28.01 20.72
CA TRP A 186 -3.44 -26.83 21.37
C TRP A 186 -4.97 -26.90 21.51
N VAL A 187 -5.67 -27.36 20.47
CA VAL A 187 -7.11 -27.61 20.49
C VAL A 187 -7.49 -28.59 21.61
N GLN A 188 -6.76 -29.71 21.74
CA GLN A 188 -7.01 -30.68 22.80
C GLN A 188 -6.78 -30.08 24.20
N GLU A 189 -5.72 -29.29 24.37
CA GLU A 189 -5.36 -28.64 25.64
C GLU A 189 -6.33 -27.52 26.06
N THR A 190 -7.14 -27.00 25.14
CA THR A 190 -8.22 -26.07 25.49
C THR A 190 -9.39 -26.74 26.20
N GLY A 191 -9.53 -28.06 26.07
CA GLY A 191 -10.62 -28.84 26.69
C GLY A 191 -12.02 -28.46 26.22
N GLN A 192 -12.15 -27.78 25.07
CA GLN A 192 -13.45 -27.37 24.52
C GLN A 192 -14.10 -28.48 23.69
N VAL A 193 -15.38 -28.29 23.37
CA VAL A 193 -16.11 -29.19 22.48
C VAL A 193 -15.47 -29.23 21.09
N GLU A 194 -15.53 -30.41 20.47
CA GLU A 194 -15.02 -30.61 19.12
C GLU A 194 -15.70 -29.65 18.14
N GLY A 195 -14.92 -29.09 17.21
CA GLY A 195 -15.41 -28.17 16.19
C GLY A 195 -15.57 -26.71 16.63
N ILE A 196 -15.32 -26.35 17.89
CA ILE A 196 -15.41 -24.95 18.32
C ILE A 196 -14.36 -24.04 17.70
N TRP A 197 -13.20 -24.62 17.35
CA TRP A 197 -12.06 -23.92 16.77
C TRP A 197 -12.13 -23.97 15.25
N ASP A 198 -13.14 -23.31 14.69
CA ASP A 198 -13.49 -23.29 13.26
C ASP A 198 -12.98 -22.05 12.50
N PHE A 199 -12.21 -21.21 13.18
CA PHE A 199 -11.74 -19.90 12.72
C PHE A 199 -12.86 -18.90 12.38
N SER A 200 -14.06 -19.08 12.93
CA SER A 200 -15.12 -18.08 12.88
C SER A 200 -14.86 -16.92 13.86
N ALA A 201 -15.41 -15.74 13.59
CA ALA A 201 -15.36 -14.63 14.53
C ALA A 201 -16.02 -14.97 15.88
N SER A 202 -17.06 -15.81 15.88
CA SER A 202 -17.73 -16.29 17.10
C SER A 202 -16.84 -17.17 17.99
N SER A 203 -15.88 -17.90 17.41
CA SER A 203 -14.95 -18.73 18.19
C SER A 203 -14.01 -17.90 19.09
N LEU A 204 -13.88 -16.60 18.82
CA LEU A 204 -13.06 -15.69 19.63
C LEU A 204 -13.69 -15.37 20.99
N ASP A 205 -15.02 -15.39 21.10
CA ASP A 205 -15.70 -15.20 22.39
C ASP A 205 -15.31 -16.35 23.36
N VAL A 206 -15.11 -17.56 22.81
CA VAL A 206 -14.65 -18.74 23.56
C VAL A 206 -13.17 -18.59 23.95
N LEU A 207 -12.35 -18.11 23.02
CA LEU A 207 -10.93 -17.85 23.28
C LEU A 207 -10.73 -16.78 24.36
N GLU A 208 -11.48 -15.68 24.28
CA GLU A 208 -11.43 -14.59 25.24
C GLU A 208 -11.74 -15.09 26.65
N ARG A 209 -12.81 -15.89 26.80
CA ARG A 209 -13.16 -16.48 28.09
C ARG A 209 -12.03 -17.37 28.63
N LEU A 210 -11.43 -18.22 27.80
CA LEU A 210 -10.32 -19.07 28.21
C LEU A 210 -9.06 -18.27 28.59
N ALA A 211 -8.78 -17.18 27.88
CA ALA A 211 -7.68 -16.29 28.21
C ALA A 211 -7.92 -15.61 29.56
N LYS A 212 -9.12 -15.06 29.79
CA LYS A 212 -9.53 -14.49 31.09
C LYS A 212 -9.39 -15.50 32.23
N GLU A 213 -9.80 -16.75 32.02
CA GLU A 213 -9.68 -17.81 33.05
C GLU A 213 -8.22 -18.15 33.40
N ARG A 214 -7.29 -18.05 32.44
CA ARG A 214 -5.89 -18.51 32.62
C ARG A 214 -4.91 -17.42 33.03
N VAL A 215 -5.07 -16.19 32.52
CA VAL A 215 -4.05 -15.11 32.61
C VAL A 215 -4.61 -13.78 33.11
N TRP A 216 -5.69 -13.81 33.91
CA TRP A 216 -6.46 -12.69 34.51
C TRP A 216 -5.72 -11.47 35.11
N SER A 217 -4.38 -11.41 35.10
CA SER A 217 -3.59 -10.26 35.54
C SER A 217 -2.40 -10.02 34.63
N GLU A 218 -1.89 -8.79 34.61
CA GLU A 218 -0.70 -8.39 33.84
C GLU A 218 0.50 -9.32 34.10
N ASP A 219 0.90 -9.49 35.36
CA ASP A 219 2.00 -10.41 35.75
C ASP A 219 1.81 -11.85 35.23
N ARG A 220 0.57 -12.35 35.24
CA ARG A 220 0.23 -13.70 34.78
C ARG A 220 0.31 -13.79 33.27
N PHE A 221 -0.14 -12.74 32.59
CA PHE A 221 -0.08 -12.65 31.14
C PHE A 221 1.37 -12.61 30.67
N GLU A 222 2.20 -11.72 31.21
CA GLU A 222 3.63 -11.62 30.87
C GLU A 222 4.35 -12.95 31.07
N ALA A 223 4.15 -13.61 32.22
CA ALA A 223 4.74 -14.91 32.50
C ALA A 223 4.26 -16.02 31.53
N ALA A 224 3.02 -15.92 31.04
CA ALA A 224 2.43 -16.90 30.13
C ALA A 224 2.63 -16.57 28.64
N ALA A 225 3.02 -15.34 28.29
CA ALA A 225 3.15 -14.84 26.92
C ALA A 225 4.08 -15.70 26.04
N PRO A 226 5.26 -16.18 26.51
CA PRO A 226 6.08 -17.09 25.71
C PRO A 226 5.54 -18.53 25.68
N GLY A 227 4.53 -18.85 26.48
CA GLY A 227 3.96 -20.18 26.64
C GLY A 227 3.10 -20.62 25.45
N LEU A 228 2.99 -21.93 25.26
CA LEU A 228 2.28 -22.55 24.13
C LEU A 228 0.81 -22.13 24.03
N PHE A 229 0.15 -21.88 25.18
CA PHE A 229 -1.25 -21.46 25.18
C PHE A 229 -1.43 -20.08 24.54
N LEU A 230 -0.75 -19.04 25.04
CA LEU A 230 -0.91 -17.68 24.52
C LEU A 230 -0.33 -17.53 23.12
N GLN A 231 0.77 -18.21 22.80
CA GLN A 231 1.30 -18.22 21.44
C GLN A 231 0.34 -18.90 20.45
N GLY A 232 -0.31 -19.99 20.84
CA GLY A 232 -1.34 -20.64 20.02
C GLY A 232 -2.61 -19.79 19.90
N ALA A 233 -3.00 -19.10 20.97
CA ALA A 233 -4.12 -18.15 20.97
C ALA A 233 -3.85 -16.97 20.02
N ALA A 234 -2.65 -16.37 20.09
CA ALA A 234 -2.26 -15.24 19.25
C ALA A 234 -2.27 -15.65 17.77
N TRP A 235 -1.71 -16.82 17.46
CA TRP A 235 -1.78 -17.40 16.13
C TRP A 235 -3.23 -17.61 15.67
N TYR A 236 -4.09 -18.16 16.53
CA TYR A 236 -5.49 -18.39 16.20
C TYR A 236 -6.25 -17.08 15.89
N VAL A 237 -6.05 -16.03 16.69
CA VAL A 237 -6.64 -14.69 16.44
C VAL A 237 -6.20 -14.15 15.08
N GLY A 238 -4.90 -14.16 14.77
CA GLY A 238 -4.39 -13.70 13.47
C GLY A 238 -4.89 -14.55 12.30
N GLU A 239 -5.05 -15.86 12.50
CA GLU A 239 -5.64 -16.76 11.50
C GLU A 239 -7.15 -16.55 11.27
N VAL A 240 -7.89 -16.05 12.27
CA VAL A 240 -9.26 -15.56 12.05
C VAL A 240 -9.24 -14.27 11.24
N ALA A 241 -8.37 -13.31 11.60
CA ALA A 241 -8.24 -12.04 10.88
C ALA A 241 -7.85 -12.26 9.40
N ARG A 242 -6.84 -13.11 9.14
CA ARG A 242 -6.40 -13.48 7.79
C ARG A 242 -7.52 -14.05 6.93
N ARG A 243 -8.33 -14.95 7.49
CA ARG A 243 -9.44 -15.58 6.74
C ARG A 243 -10.66 -14.69 6.57
N ALA A 244 -10.98 -13.86 7.57
CA ALA A 244 -12.20 -13.08 7.59
C ALA A 244 -12.05 -11.68 6.98
N ARG A 245 -10.82 -11.15 6.89
CA ARG A 245 -10.54 -9.74 6.58
C ARG A 245 -9.38 -9.52 5.61
N GLY A 246 -8.81 -10.59 5.05
CA GLY A 246 -7.69 -10.48 4.11
C GLY A 246 -6.40 -9.93 4.73
N ALA A 247 -6.28 -9.97 6.06
CA ALA A 247 -5.07 -9.53 6.75
C ALA A 247 -3.87 -10.46 6.44
N ALA A 248 -2.67 -9.91 6.45
CA ALA A 248 -1.42 -10.65 6.23
C ALA A 248 -0.57 -10.65 7.51
N TRP A 249 0.19 -11.73 7.72
CA TRP A 249 1.18 -11.80 8.79
C TRP A 249 2.43 -11.02 8.38
N ALA A 250 2.98 -10.27 9.32
CA ALA A 250 4.23 -9.54 9.15
C ALA A 250 5.10 -9.66 10.42
N TYR A 251 6.38 -9.35 10.25
CA TYR A 251 7.37 -9.38 11.32
C TYR A 251 8.41 -8.29 11.07
N MET A 252 8.87 -7.67 12.15
CA MET A 252 9.86 -6.61 12.11
C MET A 252 11.03 -7.01 13.03
N ASP A 253 12.24 -7.05 12.49
CA ASP A 253 13.43 -7.48 13.23
C ASP A 253 13.79 -6.42 14.30
N PRO A 254 13.88 -6.79 15.59
CA PRO A 254 14.22 -5.84 16.66
C PRO A 254 15.65 -5.31 16.59
N GLU A 255 16.55 -5.96 15.84
CA GLU A 255 17.89 -5.41 15.59
C GLU A 255 17.89 -4.33 14.51
N GLU A 256 16.90 -4.33 13.61
CA GLU A 256 16.81 -3.40 12.47
C GLU A 256 15.84 -2.25 12.72
N HIS A 257 14.87 -2.41 13.62
CA HIS A 257 13.81 -1.43 13.85
C HIS A 257 13.58 -1.10 15.34
N ASP A 258 13.53 0.19 15.64
CA ASP A 258 13.15 0.73 16.96
C ASP A 258 11.62 0.92 17.03
N SER A 259 10.90 -0.19 17.19
CA SER A 259 9.43 -0.23 17.27
C SER A 259 8.99 -1.11 18.44
N THR A 260 7.94 -0.71 19.15
CA THR A 260 7.32 -1.53 20.21
C THR A 260 6.78 -2.86 19.70
N TRP A 261 6.59 -3.00 18.38
CA TRP A 261 6.14 -4.22 17.70
C TRP A 261 7.30 -5.12 17.23
N ALA A 262 8.54 -4.64 17.30
CA ALA A 262 9.67 -5.39 16.81
C ALA A 262 9.93 -6.61 17.68
N GLY A 263 10.23 -7.75 17.04
CA GLY A 263 10.40 -9.02 17.74
C GLY A 263 9.12 -9.85 17.92
N GLU A 264 7.95 -9.36 17.52
CA GLU A 264 6.69 -10.10 17.58
C GLU A 264 6.00 -10.23 16.22
N PRO A 265 5.24 -11.32 15.97
CA PRO A 265 4.37 -11.41 14.79
C PRO A 265 3.19 -10.44 14.93
N TYR A 266 2.92 -9.67 13.89
CA TYR A 266 1.77 -8.77 13.82
C TYR A 266 1.01 -8.95 12.51
N MET A 267 -0.14 -8.29 12.40
CA MET A 267 -1.04 -8.36 11.27
C MET A 267 -1.11 -7.01 10.56
N THR A 268 -1.10 -7.01 9.23
CA THR A 268 -1.30 -5.84 8.36
C THR A 268 -2.41 -6.10 7.34
N GLN A 269 -2.87 -5.08 6.61
CA GLN A 269 -3.76 -5.24 5.44
C GLN A 269 -3.10 -4.63 4.20
N PRO A 270 -2.13 -5.32 3.56
CA PRO A 270 -1.30 -4.75 2.48
C PRO A 270 -2.07 -4.39 1.20
N GLY A 271 -3.36 -4.74 1.10
CA GLY A 271 -4.25 -4.35 0.00
C GLY A 271 -5.22 -3.21 0.32
N VAL A 272 -5.14 -2.60 1.51
CA VAL A 272 -6.02 -1.52 1.97
C VAL A 272 -5.16 -0.30 2.28
N ARG A 273 -5.45 0.82 1.62
CA ARG A 273 -4.67 2.07 1.69
C ARG A 273 -4.49 2.60 3.12
N ASP A 274 -5.51 2.47 3.96
CA ASP A 274 -5.49 2.78 5.40
C ASP A 274 -5.62 1.50 6.26
N GLY A 275 -5.00 0.42 5.82
CA GLY A 275 -5.09 -0.89 6.47
C GLY A 275 -4.62 -0.85 7.92
N ASN A 276 -5.40 -1.43 8.82
CA ASN A 276 -5.05 -1.46 10.24
C ASN A 276 -3.89 -2.42 10.53
N ILE A 277 -3.04 -2.03 11.47
CA ILE A 277 -1.99 -2.87 12.05
C ILE A 277 -2.43 -3.33 13.43
N ALA A 278 -2.33 -4.62 13.74
CA ALA A 278 -2.53 -5.08 15.11
C ALA A 278 -1.61 -6.24 15.50
N SER A 279 -1.25 -6.30 16.77
CA SER A 279 -0.60 -7.48 17.36
C SER A 279 -1.65 -8.39 17.99
N PRO A 280 -1.84 -9.62 17.50
CA PRO A 280 -2.76 -10.57 18.13
C PRO A 280 -2.46 -10.83 19.61
N MET A 281 -1.20 -10.70 20.04
CA MET A 281 -0.82 -10.80 21.45
C MET A 281 -1.33 -9.60 22.25
N ALA A 282 -1.20 -8.38 21.72
CA ALA A 282 -1.74 -7.18 22.35
C ALA A 282 -3.28 -7.20 22.40
N GLU A 283 -3.93 -7.73 21.37
CA GLU A 283 -5.39 -7.92 21.37
C GLU A 283 -5.85 -8.90 22.46
N LEU A 284 -5.10 -10.00 22.65
CA LEU A 284 -5.33 -10.94 23.75
C LEU A 284 -5.10 -10.30 25.12
N TYR A 285 -4.06 -9.48 25.27
CA TYR A 285 -3.80 -8.75 26.51
C TYR A 285 -4.95 -7.79 26.83
N ALA A 286 -5.36 -6.99 25.84
CA ALA A 286 -6.46 -6.05 26.00
C ALA A 286 -7.76 -6.75 26.42
N ALA A 287 -8.08 -7.87 25.76
CA ALA A 287 -9.29 -8.60 26.07
C ALA A 287 -9.22 -9.37 27.40
N ALA A 288 -8.08 -9.97 27.76
CA ALA A 288 -7.96 -10.83 28.93
C ALA A 288 -7.64 -10.09 30.24
N VAL A 289 -6.95 -8.95 30.15
CA VAL A 289 -6.42 -8.21 31.32
C VAL A 289 -7.03 -6.82 31.45
N MET A 290 -7.17 -6.08 30.35
CA MET A 290 -7.60 -4.67 30.39
C MET A 290 -9.11 -4.47 30.30
N ALA A 291 -9.84 -5.45 29.79
CA ALA A 291 -11.30 -5.41 29.69
C ALA A 291 -11.95 -5.25 31.07
N GLN A 292 -13.03 -4.48 31.15
CA GLN A 292 -13.74 -4.26 32.41
C GLN A 292 -14.37 -5.56 32.92
N GLU A 293 -14.56 -5.68 34.24
CA GLU A 293 -15.24 -6.83 34.83
C GLU A 293 -16.64 -7.00 34.22
N GLY A 294 -16.90 -8.17 33.63
CA GLY A 294 -18.17 -8.50 32.97
C GLY A 294 -18.26 -8.10 31.49
N GLU A 295 -17.25 -7.40 30.95
CA GLU A 295 -17.15 -7.13 29.52
C GLU A 295 -16.87 -8.43 28.76
N SER A 296 -17.45 -8.59 27.58
CA SER A 296 -17.31 -9.81 26.76
C SER A 296 -17.38 -9.49 25.27
N GLY A 297 -16.65 -10.25 24.45
CA GLY A 297 -16.63 -10.06 22.99
C GLY A 297 -15.67 -8.97 22.52
N VAL A 298 -14.75 -8.54 23.38
CA VAL A 298 -13.70 -7.56 23.10
C VAL A 298 -12.81 -8.04 21.96
N LEU A 299 -12.39 -9.32 21.94
CA LEU A 299 -11.56 -9.85 20.84
C LEU A 299 -12.27 -9.75 19.48
N ARG A 300 -13.56 -10.09 19.46
CA ARG A 300 -14.36 -10.05 18.25
C ARG A 300 -14.61 -8.62 17.78
N GLU A 301 -14.85 -7.70 18.70
CA GLU A 301 -15.02 -6.27 18.38
C GLU A 301 -13.73 -5.67 17.84
N ARG A 302 -12.57 -5.97 18.45
CA ARG A 302 -11.29 -5.43 17.97
C ARG A 302 -10.87 -6.01 16.62
N LEU A 303 -11.24 -7.25 16.31
CA LEU A 303 -11.13 -7.77 14.94
C LEU A 303 -12.10 -7.11 13.95
N SER A 304 -13.18 -6.46 14.40
CA SER A 304 -14.07 -5.72 13.51
C SER A 304 -13.45 -4.43 12.97
N TRP A 305 -12.34 -3.98 13.56
CA TRP A 305 -11.60 -2.78 13.12
C TRP A 305 -10.83 -3.02 11.82
N TYR A 306 -10.55 -4.28 11.45
CA TYR A 306 -10.05 -4.55 10.11
C TYR A 306 -11.14 -4.27 9.09
N GLU A 307 -10.85 -3.37 8.14
CA GLU A 307 -11.76 -3.02 7.04
C GLU A 307 -12.10 -4.27 6.22
N GLN A 308 -13.33 -4.32 5.69
CA GLN A 308 -13.72 -5.42 4.81
C GLN A 308 -12.96 -5.31 3.49
N SER A 309 -12.36 -6.42 3.06
CA SER A 309 -11.70 -6.56 1.76
C SER A 309 -12.69 -6.61 0.61
#